data_AF-A0A2H0QGN3-F1
#
_entry.id   AF-A0A2H0QGN3-F1
#
_cell.length_a   1.000
_cell.length_b   1.000
_cell.length_c   1.000
_cell.angle_alpha   90.00
_cell.angle_beta   90.00
_cell.angle_gamma   90.00
#
_symmetry.space_group_name_H-M   'P 1'
#
loop_
_entity.id
_entity.type
_entity.pdbx_description
1 polymer ?
#
loop_
_entity_poly.entity_id
_entity_poly.type
_entity_poly.pdbx_seq_one_letter_code
_entity_poly.pdbx_strand_id
1 'polypeptide(L)'
;MKVETIPHRARGTSLIKKCHSCGNLNETQTEPMKCQKCSQSYLPLQYFSKVHSKNNTEFEKLFAAVEEIHEEDLIKGLYVLW
;
A
#
# COMPACT_ATOMS: atom_id res chain seq x y z
N MET A 1 -33.67 -16.01 21.36
CA MET A 1 -32.52 -16.13 20.45
C MET A 1 -31.43 -15.21 20.96
N LYS A 2 -30.31 -15.76 21.45
CA LYS A 2 -29.16 -14.95 21.88
C LYS A 2 -28.43 -14.53 20.61
N VAL A 3 -28.45 -13.24 20.31
CA VAL A 3 -27.67 -12.66 19.22
C VAL A 3 -26.25 -12.56 19.73
N GLU A 4 -25.38 -13.44 19.25
CA GLU A 4 -23.95 -13.38 19.53
C GLU A 4 -23.35 -12.22 18.73
N THR A 5 -22.88 -11.20 19.44
CA THR A 5 -22.14 -10.10 18.85
C THR A 5 -20.76 -10.62 18.43
N ILE A 6 -20.54 -10.76 17.12
CA ILE A 6 -19.21 -11.04 16.56
C ILE A 6 -18.32 -9.85 16.93
N PRO A 7 -17.16 -10.06 17.59
CA PRO A 7 -16.25 -8.97 17.89
C PRO A 7 -15.75 -8.38 16.57
N HIS A 8 -16.14 -7.14 16.29
CA HIS A 8 -15.63 -6.37 15.18
C HIS A 8 -14.13 -6.16 15.43
N ARG A 9 -13.28 -6.96 14.76
CA ARG A 9 -11.84 -6.71 14.70
C ARG A 9 -11.69 -5.25 14.26
N ALA A 10 -10.95 -4.43 15.01
CA ALA A 10 -10.62 -3.09 14.57
C ALA A 10 -10.02 -3.24 13.16
N ARG A 11 -10.74 -2.77 12.14
CA ARG A 11 -10.23 -2.78 10.77
C ARG A 11 -9.06 -1.81 10.80
N GLY A 12 -7.84 -2.34 10.81
CA GLY A 12 -6.64 -1.51 10.75
C GLY A 12 -6.66 -0.65 9.49
N THR A 13 -5.96 0.48 9.52
CA THR A 13 -5.82 1.38 8.38
C THR A 13 -5.45 0.58 7.12
N SER A 14 -6.04 0.93 5.99
CA SER A 14 -5.77 0.32 4.69
C SER A 14 -5.22 1.35 3.72
N LEU A 15 -4.30 0.95 2.85
CA LEU A 15 -3.82 1.79 1.76
C LEU A 15 -4.66 1.53 0.53
N ILE A 16 -5.26 2.59 -0.02
CA ILE A 16 -5.94 2.57 -1.30
C ILE A 16 -5.06 3.28 -2.33
N LYS A 17 -4.69 2.57 -3.39
CA LYS A 17 -3.89 3.09 -4.51
C LYS A 17 -4.64 2.99 -5.84
N LYS A 18 -4.83 4.12 -6.51
CA LYS A 18 -5.36 4.19 -7.87
C LYS A 18 -4.27 3.94 -8.90
N CYS A 19 -4.49 3.00 -9.81
CA CYS A 19 -3.60 2.76 -10.93
C CYS A 19 -3.67 3.91 -11.93
N HIS A 20 -2.54 4.54 -12.24
CA HIS A 20 -2.47 5.62 -13.24
C HIS A 20 -2.70 5.12 -14.68
N SER A 21 -2.44 3.84 -14.95
CA SER A 21 -2.57 3.24 -16.28
C SER A 21 -4.01 2.78 -16.57
N CYS A 22 -4.63 2.03 -15.66
CA CYS A 22 -5.95 1.43 -15.89
C CYS A 22 -7.08 1.92 -14.96
N GLY A 23 -6.78 2.82 -14.03
CA GLY A 23 -7.76 3.37 -13.09
C GLY A 23 -8.19 2.45 -11.94
N ASN A 24 -7.72 1.19 -11.89
CA ASN A 24 -8.09 0.25 -10.84
C ASN A 24 -7.69 0.75 -9.44
N LEU A 25 -8.59 0.63 -8.46
CA LEU A 25 -8.28 0.86 -7.06
C LEU A 25 -7.76 -0.44 -6.45
N ASN A 26 -6.58 -0.38 -5.82
CA ASN A 26 -5.95 -1.52 -5.15
C ASN A 26 -5.98 -1.19 -3.64
N GLU A 27 -6.70 -1.97 -2.86
CA GLU A 27 -6.81 -1.85 -1.41
C GLU A 27 -5.93 -2.92 -0.77
N THR A 28 -4.94 -2.51 0.02
CA THR A 28 -3.92 -3.40 0.55
C THR A 28 -3.40 -2.95 1.93
N GLN A 29 -2.86 -3.89 2.71
CA GLN A 29 -2.17 -3.62 3.99
C GLN A 29 -0.67 -3.34 3.81
N THR A 30 -0.16 -3.45 2.59
CA THR A 30 1.22 -3.13 2.23
C THR A 30 1.21 -2.39 0.90
N GLU A 31 2.23 -1.58 0.63
CA GLU A 31 2.32 -0.88 -0.65
C GLU A 31 2.35 -1.89 -1.82
N PRO A 32 1.41 -1.82 -2.78
CA PRO A 32 1.38 -2.78 -3.86
C PRO A 32 2.55 -2.53 -4.83
N MET A 33 3.22 -3.60 -5.22
CA MET A 33 4.32 -3.57 -6.19
C MET A 33 3.83 -3.39 -7.63
N LYS A 34 2.64 -3.94 -7.93
CA LYS A 34 2.02 -3.91 -9.25
C LYS A 34 0.52 -3.72 -9.13
N CYS A 35 -0.11 -3.23 -10.20
CA CYS A 35 -1.57 -3.21 -10.27
C CYS A 35 -2.12 -4.64 -10.34
N GLN A 36 -3.12 -4.96 -9.51
CA GLN A 36 -3.79 -6.27 -9.52
C GLN A 36 -4.60 -6.53 -10.80
N LYS A 37 -4.87 -5.48 -11.60
CA LYS A 37 -5.65 -5.56 -12.84
C LYS A 37 -4.79 -5.57 -14.11
N CYS A 38 -3.94 -4.56 -14.30
CA CYS A 38 -3.13 -4.44 -15.52
C CYS A 38 -1.66 -4.86 -15.36
N SER A 39 -1.26 -5.31 -14.17
CA SER A 39 0.11 -5.73 -13.84
C SER A 39 1.20 -4.65 -14.03
N GLN A 40 0.81 -3.39 -14.27
CA GLN A 40 1.74 -2.27 -14.33
C GLN A 40 2.52 -2.15 -13.02
N SER A 41 3.84 -2.12 -13.11
CA SER A 41 4.73 -1.93 -11.97
C SER A 41 4.60 -0.53 -11.39
N TYR A 42 4.71 -0.44 -10.07
CA TYR A 42 4.72 0.81 -9.34
C TYR A 42 6.11 1.12 -8.80
N LEU A 43 6.40 2.42 -8.69
CA LEU A 43 7.54 2.90 -7.93
C LEU A 43 7.16 2.92 -6.44
N PRO A 44 8.02 2.41 -5.53
CA PRO A 44 7.82 2.51 -4.10
C PRO A 44 7.72 3.97 -3.64
N LEU A 45 6.86 4.26 -2.66
CA LEU A 45 6.67 5.62 -2.11
C LEU A 45 7.99 6.26 -1.64
N GLN A 46 8.82 5.47 -0.95
CA GLN A 46 10.11 5.91 -0.40
C GLN A 46 11.30 5.41 -1.22
N TYR A 47 11.15 5.31 -2.55
CA TYR A 47 12.19 4.77 -3.43
C TYR A 47 13.57 5.42 -3.21
N PHE A 48 13.65 6.75 -3.18
CA PHE A 48 14.92 7.47 -3.01
C PHE A 48 15.60 7.18 -1.66
N SER A 49 14.82 7.03 -0.59
CA SER A 49 15.36 6.71 0.74
C SER A 49 15.87 5.27 0.81
N LYS A 50 15.27 4.35 0.05
CA LYS A 50 15.53 2.90 0.15
C LYS A 50 16.49 2.36 -0.93
N VAL A 51 16.65 3.04 -2.08
CA VAL A 51 17.51 2.61 -3.20
C VAL A 51 19.02 2.67 -2.89
N HIS A 52 19.44 3.45 -1.89
CA HIS A 52 20.85 3.52 -1.46
C HIS A 52 21.29 2.34 -0.57
N SER A 53 20.38 1.43 -0.26
CA SER A 53 20.69 0.18 0.44
C SER A 53 21.57 -0.68 -0.46
N LYS A 54 22.85 -0.87 -0.10
CA LYS A 54 23.90 -1.48 -0.94
C LYS A 54 23.64 -2.93 -1.39
N ASN A 55 22.56 -3.56 -0.94
CA ASN A 55 22.21 -4.93 -1.24
C ASN A 55 21.01 -4.97 -2.20
N ASN A 56 21.27 -5.26 -3.47
CA ASN A 56 20.27 -5.39 -4.53
C ASN A 56 19.33 -6.61 -4.34
N THR A 57 19.52 -7.40 -3.27
CA THR A 57 18.77 -8.61 -2.94
C THR A 57 17.44 -8.36 -2.24
N GLU A 58 17.10 -7.10 -1.93
CA GLU A 58 15.94 -6.77 -1.07
C GLU A 58 14.90 -5.87 -1.77
N PHE A 59 14.65 -6.09 -3.06
CA PHE A 59 13.67 -5.33 -3.84
C PHE A 59 12.27 -5.29 -3.18
N GLU A 60 11.83 -6.41 -2.59
CA GLU A 60 10.53 -6.48 -1.89
C GLU A 60 10.48 -5.57 -0.66
N LYS A 61 11.62 -5.31 0.00
CA LYS A 61 11.70 -4.42 1.17
C LYS A 61 11.63 -2.93 0.81
N LEU A 62 11.67 -2.60 -0.48
CA LEU A 62 11.45 -1.23 -0.93
C LEU A 62 10.01 -0.76 -0.65
N PHE A 63 9.06 -1.68 -0.58
CA PHE A 63 7.65 -1.40 -0.36
C PHE A 63 7.33 -1.40 1.14
N ALA A 64 6.62 -0.38 1.61
CA ALA A 64 6.33 -0.18 3.03
C ALA A 64 5.05 -0.89 3.47
N ALA A 65 5.00 -1.30 4.74
CA ALA A 65 3.73 -1.69 5.37
C ALA A 65 2.87 -0.45 5.64
N VAL A 66 1.54 -0.60 5.73
CA VAL A 66 0.64 0.55 5.95
C VAL A 66 0.99 1.33 7.22
N GLU A 67 1.44 0.63 8.26
CA GLU A 67 1.81 1.23 9.55
C GLU A 67 3.06 2.11 9.47
N GLU A 68 3.87 1.97 8.42
CA GLU A 68 5.10 2.73 8.17
C GLU A 68 4.87 3.93 7.24
N ILE A 69 3.66 4.08 6.68
CA ILE A 69 3.33 5.12 5.71
C ILE A 69 2.61 6.26 6.44
N HIS A 70 3.17 7.45 6.38
CA HIS A 70 2.53 8.65 6.91
C HIS A 70 1.75 9.39 5.81
N GLU A 71 0.71 10.15 6.17
CA GLU A 71 -0.11 10.90 5.20
C GLU A 71 0.71 11.87 4.34
N GLU A 72 1.79 12.42 4.88
CA GLU A 72 2.72 13.31 4.21
C GLU A 72 3.55 12.64 3.10
N ASP A 73 3.73 11.32 3.18
CA ASP A 73 4.41 10.53 2.15
C ASP A 73 3.48 10.21 0.96
N LEU A 74 2.17 10.39 1.11
CA LEU A 74 1.19 10.00 0.09
C LEU A 74 1.20 10.97 -1.10
N ILE A 75 1.24 10.41 -2.31
CA ILE A 75 0.97 11.18 -3.52
C ILE A 75 -0.54 11.43 -3.60
N LYS A 76 -0.94 12.66 -3.29
CA LYS A 76 -2.35 13.10 -3.31
C LYS A 76 -3.01 12.76 -4.66
N GLY A 77 -4.24 12.25 -4.59
CA GLY A 77 -5.02 11.85 -5.76
C GLY A 77 -4.64 10.47 -6.35
N LEU A 78 -3.55 9.86 -5.90
CA LEU A 78 -3.16 8.49 -6.25
C LEU A 78 -3.25 7.53 -5.07
N TYR A 79 -2.94 7.99 -3.86
CA TYR A 79 -3.01 7.21 -2.64
C TYR A 79 -3.92 7.86 -1.60
N VAL A 80 -4.55 7.02 -0.77
CA VAL A 80 -5.32 7.39 0.42
C VAL A 80 -5.07 6.34 1.50
N LEU A 81 -4.84 6.79 2.74
CA LEU A 81 -4.98 5.94 3.93
C LEU A 81 -6.44 6.02 4.38
N TRP A 82 -7.08 4.87 4.55
CA TRP A 82 -8.50 4.75 4.88
C TRP A 82 -8.72 3.94 6.14
#